data_AF-A0A0M4EDG7-F1
#
_entry.id   AF-A0A0M4EDG7-F1
#
_cell.length_a   1.000
_cell.length_b   1.000
_cell.length_c   1.000
_cell.angle_alpha   90.00
_cell.angle_beta   90.00
_cell.angle_gamma   90.00
#
_symmetry.space_group_name_H-M   'P 1'
#
loop_
_entity.id
_entity.type
_entity.pdbx_description
1 polymer ?
#
loop_
_entity_poly.entity_id
_entity_poly.type
_entity_poly.pdbx_seq_one_letter_code
_entity_poly.pdbx_strand_id
1 'polypeptide(L)' 'KMCAAGPGPGAYLLPSTVGYEKHDARKERLPQYSFGTRTKMLGGGYGPGPGAYQVDKWTRYGKGGGLQYSMAPLT' A
#
# COMPACT_ATOMS: atom_id res chain seq x y z
N LYS A 1 44.26 -38.95 -1.27
CA LYS A 1 44.77 -37.73 -1.92
C LYS A 1 43.63 -37.19 -2.78
N MET A 2 42.90 -36.17 -2.31
CA MET A 2 41.75 -35.63 -3.04
C MET A 2 42.27 -34.65 -4.08
N CYS A 3 42.06 -34.95 -5.35
CA CYS A 3 42.40 -34.07 -6.46
C CYS A 3 41.69 -32.74 -6.26
N ALA A 4 42.46 -31.66 -6.11
CA ALA A 4 41.95 -30.32 -5.97
C ALA A 4 41.31 -29.91 -7.29
N ALA A 5 39.99 -30.14 -7.41
CA ALA A 5 39.18 -29.27 -8.25
C ALA A 5 39.53 -27.84 -7.81
N GLY A 6 40.05 -27.04 -8.75
CA GLY A 6 40.40 -25.65 -8.46
C GLY A 6 39.26 -24.96 -7.73
N PRO A 7 39.54 -23.92 -6.92
CA PRO A 7 38.54 -23.20 -6.14
C PRO A 7 37.26 -23.03 -6.98
N GLY A 8 36.18 -23.68 -6.54
CA GLY A 8 34.92 -23.69 -7.28
C GLY A 8 34.42 -22.26 -7.50
N PRO A 9 33.41 -22.03 -8.35
CA PRO A 9 32.93 -20.68 -8.65
C PRO A 9 32.49 -19.86 -7.42
N GLY A 10 32.20 -20.51 -6.28
CA GLY A 10 31.93 -19.85 -4.99
C GLY A 10 33.15 -19.61 -4.09
N ALA A 11 34.35 -20.05 -4.47
CA ALA A 11 35.57 -19.83 -3.72
C ALA A 11 36.16 -18.42 -3.93
N TYR A 12 35.71 -17.72 -4.98
CA TYR A 12 36.01 -16.31 -5.20
C TYR A 12 34.73 -15.49 -4.99
N LEU A 13 34.63 -14.83 -3.85
CA LEU A 13 33.57 -13.87 -3.58
C LEU A 13 33.86 -12.59 -4.38
N LEU A 14 33.37 -12.52 -5.62
CA LEU A 14 33.42 -11.28 -6.38
C LEU A 14 32.49 -10.25 -5.71
N PRO A 15 32.90 -8.97 -5.66
CA PRO A 15 32.02 -7.90 -5.21
C PRO A 15 30.76 -7.86 -6.10
N SER A 16 29.60 -7.58 -5.50
CA SER A 16 28.35 -7.52 -6.24
C SER A 16 28.39 -6.37 -7.24
N THR A 17 27.95 -6.61 -8.46
CA THR A 17 27.84 -5.57 -9.48
C THR A 17 26.53 -4.78 -9.38
N VAL A 18 25.65 -5.17 -8.45
CA VAL A 18 24.31 -4.61 -8.25
C VAL A 18 24.16 -4.24 -6.77
N GLY A 19 23.74 -3.01 -6.48
CA GLY A 19 23.60 -2.50 -5.11
C GLY A 19 24.86 -1.82 -4.56
N TYR A 20 24.69 -1.04 -3.49
CA TYR A 20 25.73 -0.19 -2.92
C TYR A 20 26.75 -0.94 -2.05
N GLU A 21 26.34 -2.03 -1.40
CA GLU A 21 27.22 -2.73 -0.47
C GLU A 21 28.18 -3.65 -1.24
N LYS A 22 29.48 -3.33 -1.17
CA LYS A 22 30.57 -4.11 -1.78
C LYS A 22 30.54 -4.12 -3.31
N HIS A 23 30.37 -2.96 -3.95
CA HIS A 23 30.55 -2.81 -5.40
C HIS A 23 32.02 -2.94 -5.82
N ASP A 24 32.26 -3.50 -7.00
CA ASP A 24 33.60 -3.64 -7.59
C ASP A 24 34.13 -2.27 -8.05
N ALA A 25 35.21 -1.78 -7.45
CA ALA A 25 35.81 -0.49 -7.78
C ALA A 25 36.38 -0.41 -9.21
N ARG A 26 36.58 -1.57 -9.88
CA ARG A 26 37.08 -1.62 -11.27
C ARG A 26 36.00 -1.33 -12.31
N LYS A 27 34.73 -1.25 -11.92
CA LYS A 27 33.60 -0.99 -12.82
C LYS A 27 33.11 0.44 -12.62
N GLU A 28 32.92 1.14 -13.73
CA GLU A 28 32.39 2.51 -13.70
C GLU A 28 30.95 2.54 -13.16
N ARG A 29 30.64 3.58 -12.36
CA ARG A 29 29.34 3.77 -11.72
C ARG A 29 28.75 5.12 -12.12
N LEU A 30 27.50 5.11 -12.57
CA LEU A 30 26.72 6.32 -12.83
C LEU A 30 26.08 6.86 -11.52
N PRO A 31 25.80 8.17 -11.41
CA PRO A 31 25.07 8.70 -10.26
C PRO A 31 23.68 8.08 -10.18
N GLN A 32 23.29 7.62 -9.00
CA GLN A 32 21.95 7.12 -8.75
C GLN A 32 21.17 8.16 -7.95
N TYR A 33 20.11 8.69 -8.57
CA TYR A 33 19.16 9.58 -7.92
C TYR A 33 17.97 8.76 -7.44
N SER A 34 17.65 8.85 -6.16
CA SER A 34 16.37 8.37 -5.63
C SER A 34 15.39 9.54 -5.59
N PHE A 35 14.19 9.36 -6.11
CA PHE A 35 13.09 10.26 -5.78
C PHE A 35 12.71 10.04 -4.31
N GLY A 36 12.50 11.14 -3.59
CA GLY A 36 12.25 11.11 -2.14
C GLY A 36 11.09 10.21 -1.73
N THR A 37 11.07 9.80 -0.46
CA THR A 37 9.98 9.03 0.13
C THR A 37 8.63 9.73 -0.04
N ARG A 38 7.57 8.97 -0.28
CA ARG A 38 6.20 9.47 -0.45
C ARG A 38 5.79 10.34 0.74
N THR A 39 5.68 11.66 0.53
CA THR A 39 5.17 12.58 1.55
C THR A 39 3.65 12.39 1.66
N LYS A 40 3.22 11.98 2.86
CA LYS A 40 1.82 11.75 3.26
C LYS A 40 1.20 10.45 2.72
N MET A 41 1.03 9.50 3.64
CA MET A 41 -0.06 8.52 3.53
C MET A 41 -1.36 9.32 3.46
N LEU A 42 -2.11 9.23 2.36
CA LEU A 42 -3.51 9.67 2.32
C LEU A 42 -4.35 8.74 3.22
N GLY A 43 -4.08 8.77 4.52
CA GLY A 43 -4.82 8.04 5.55
C GLY A 43 -5.56 9.06 6.38
N GLY A 44 -6.67 9.57 5.86
CA GLY A 44 -7.43 10.61 6.54
C GLY A 44 -8.75 10.87 5.87
N GLY A 45 -9.67 9.91 6.01
CA GLY A 45 -11.09 10.11 5.71
C GLY A 45 -11.48 9.92 4.26
N TYR A 46 -11.26 8.73 3.69
CA TYR A 46 -12.22 8.27 2.70
C TYR A 46 -13.58 8.21 3.40
N GLY A 47 -14.62 8.75 2.75
CA GLY A 47 -15.95 8.95 3.33
C GLY A 47 -16.53 7.72 4.04
N PRO A 48 -17.70 7.86 4.69
CA PRO A 48 -18.30 6.78 5.48
C PRO A 48 -18.22 5.44 4.72
N GLY A 49 -17.56 4.46 5.33
CA GLY A 49 -17.26 3.19 4.70
C GLY A 49 -18.53 2.45 4.24
N PRO A 50 -18.40 1.40 3.41
CA PRO A 50 -19.54 0.59 3.00
C PRO A 50 -20.20 -0.03 4.24
N GLY A 51 -21.34 0.53 4.67
CA GLY A 51 -22.03 0.15 5.92
C GLY A 51 -22.19 1.27 6.95
N ALA A 52 -21.53 2.42 6.79
CA ALA A 52 -21.74 3.58 7.64
C ALA A 52 -23.04 4.36 7.31
N TYR A 53 -23.67 4.04 6.18
CA TYR A 53 -24.99 4.58 5.82
C TYR A 53 -26.09 3.71 6.43
N GLN A 54 -26.96 4.31 7.26
CA GLN A 54 -28.17 3.63 7.77
C GLN A 54 -29.21 3.55 6.66
N VAL A 55 -29.33 2.40 5.99
CA VAL A 55 -30.26 2.20 4.85
C VAL A 55 -31.66 1.75 5.31
N ASP A 56 -31.80 1.29 6.56
CA ASP A 56 -33.05 0.70 7.09
C ASP A 56 -34.28 1.61 7.00
N LYS A 57 -34.07 2.92 6.95
CA LYS A 57 -35.13 3.93 6.89
C LYS A 57 -35.23 4.60 5.51
N TRP A 58 -34.62 4.05 4.47
CA TRP A 58 -34.63 4.60 3.12
C TRP A 58 -35.32 3.66 2.13
N THR A 59 -36.21 4.21 1.33
CA THR A 59 -36.89 3.55 0.21
C THR A 59 -36.45 4.19 -1.10
N ARG A 60 -36.81 3.60 -2.26
CA ARG A 60 -36.49 4.16 -3.60
C ARG A 60 -36.93 5.62 -3.76
N TYR A 61 -37.97 6.04 -3.06
CA TYR A 61 -38.56 7.38 -3.17
C TYR A 61 -38.14 8.34 -2.04
N GLY A 62 -37.24 7.93 -1.13
CA GLY A 62 -36.76 8.75 -0.02
C GLY A 62 -36.94 8.09 1.35
N LYS A 63 -36.83 8.89 2.43
CA LYS A 63 -36.93 8.40 3.81
C LYS A 63 -38.29 7.74 4.03
N GLY A 64 -38.29 6.45 4.36
CA GLY A 64 -39.45 5.69 4.77
C GLY A 64 -39.92 6.17 6.14
N GLY A 65 -40.60 7.31 6.17
CA GLY A 65 -41.44 7.65 7.30
C GLY A 65 -42.61 6.67 7.28
N GLY A 66 -42.83 5.95 8.39
CA GLY A 66 -44.05 5.16 8.59
C GLY A 66 -45.29 6.04 8.47
N LEU A 67 -46.45 5.49 8.82
CA LEU A 67 -47.69 6.24 8.69
C LEU A 67 -47.65 7.50 9.59
N GLN A 68 -47.48 8.67 8.97
CA GLN A 68 -47.41 9.96 9.62
C GLN A 68 -48.81 10.56 9.63
N TYR A 69 -49.60 10.20 10.65
CA TYR A 69 -50.90 10.80 10.89
C TYR A 69 -50.94 11.42 12.29
N SER A 70 -51.42 12.65 12.37
CA SER A 70 -51.80 13.28 13.63
C SER A 70 -53.28 13.04 13.86
N MET A 71 -53.63 12.15 14.79
CA MET A 71 -55.00 12.05 15.32
C MET A 71 -55.17 13.05 16.46
N ALA A 72 -54.92 14.34 16.22
CA ALA A 72 -55.20 15.38 17.20
C ALA A 72 -56.51 16.06 16.78
N PRO A 73 -57.57 16.03 17.61
CA PRO A 73 -58.80 16.76 17.32
C PRO A 73 -58.51 18.26 17.36
N LEU A 74 -59.05 18.99 16.37
CA LEU A 74 -59.07 20.45 16.37
C LEU A 74 -60.14 20.87 17.41
N THR A 75 -59.72 21.13 18.64
CA THR A 75 -60.55 21.71 19.71
C THR A 75 -60.09 23.12 20.01
#